data_AF-A0A927X5R8-F1
#
_entry.id   AF-A0A927X5R8-F1
#
_cell.length_a   1.000
_cell.length_b   1.000
_cell.length_c   1.000
_cell.angle_alpha   90.00
_cell.angle_beta   90.00
_cell.angle_gamma   90.00
#
_symmetry.space_group_name_H-M   'P 1'
#
loop_
_entity.id
_entity.type
_entity.pdbx_description
1 polymer ?
#
loop_
_entity_poly.entity_id
_entity_poly.type
_entity_poly.pdbx_seq_one_letter_code
_entity_poly.pdbx_strand_id
1 'polypeptide(L)'
;MNIDIYLKSREDFKNQYNSNELNKDLGDYIFKKASISKLTRKKLLKINIKTDFEMDEFEKNNMIDMIRAYYGNSIKVELIYLKNMYFKNIILFIIGVILLMIAYFFENITVFLLPEIFIIIGWLAIWEMAYNFLFSNSKHYIRIKILKKLTNCYIEIEQKI
;
A
#
# COMPACT_ATOMS: atom_id res chain seq x y z
N MET A 1 13.32 -16.38 3.40
CA MET A 1 13.08 -16.04 1.99
C MET A 1 14.07 -14.95 1.69
N ASN A 2 14.87 -15.13 0.66
CA ASN A 2 16.01 -14.27 0.39
C ASN A 2 15.73 -13.50 -0.89
N ILE A 3 16.05 -12.21 -0.87
CA ILE A 3 16.06 -11.34 -2.05
C ILE A 3 17.52 -10.99 -2.28
N ASP A 4 18.09 -11.55 -3.34
CA ASP A 4 19.47 -11.27 -3.71
C ASP A 4 19.50 -10.09 -4.70
N ILE A 5 20.34 -9.11 -4.40
CA ILE A 5 20.53 -7.87 -5.15
C ILE A 5 22.01 -7.75 -5.46
N TYR A 6 22.33 -7.41 -6.70
CA TYR A 6 23.70 -7.15 -7.14
C TYR A 6 23.79 -5.68 -7.55
N LEU A 7 24.61 -4.90 -6.85
CA LEU A 7 24.87 -3.49 -7.12
C LEU A 7 26.24 -3.36 -7.79
N LYS A 8 26.26 -2.79 -8.99
CA LYS A 8 27.50 -2.55 -9.75
C LYS A 8 28.11 -1.22 -9.39
N SER A 9 27.27 -0.24 -9.06
CA SER A 9 27.70 1.11 -8.70
C SER A 9 26.97 1.62 -7.45
N ARG A 10 27.57 2.61 -6.78
CA ARG A 10 26.94 3.34 -5.67
C ARG A 10 25.70 4.11 -6.12
N GLU A 11 25.66 4.53 -7.39
CA GLU A 11 24.56 5.30 -7.97
C GLU A 11 23.33 4.42 -8.24
N ASP A 12 23.50 3.13 -8.49
CA ASP A 12 22.39 2.17 -8.68
C ASP A 12 21.45 2.12 -7.47
N PHE A 13 21.97 2.46 -6.29
CA PHE A 13 21.23 2.48 -5.04
C PHE A 13 20.50 3.80 -4.78
N LYS A 14 21.00 4.91 -5.32
CA LYS A 14 20.59 6.27 -4.98
C LYS A 14 19.55 6.79 -5.97
N ASN A 15 18.67 7.67 -5.48
CA ASN A 15 17.76 8.40 -6.34
C ASN A 15 18.53 9.48 -7.13
N GLN A 16 18.20 9.62 -8.41
CA GLN A 16 18.81 10.60 -9.32
C GLN A 16 18.67 12.07 -8.88
N TYR A 17 17.66 12.38 -8.04
CA TYR A 17 17.38 13.72 -7.55
C TYR A 17 17.83 13.95 -6.10
N ASN A 18 17.92 12.87 -5.30
CA ASN A 18 18.28 12.94 -3.89
C ASN A 18 19.09 11.71 -3.47
N SER A 19 20.39 11.89 -3.24
CA SER A 19 21.29 10.79 -2.85
C SER A 19 20.96 10.15 -1.50
N ASN A 20 20.11 10.78 -0.69
CA ASN A 20 19.64 10.26 0.60
C ASN A 20 18.34 9.45 0.47
N GLU A 21 17.84 9.27 -0.76
CA GLU A 21 16.69 8.41 -1.05
C GLU A 21 17.06 7.20 -1.87
N LEU A 22 16.38 6.08 -1.57
CA LEU A 22 16.51 4.85 -2.34
C LEU A 22 16.06 5.08 -3.78
N ASN A 23 16.81 4.53 -4.73
CA ASN A 23 16.38 4.43 -6.12
C ASN A 23 15.01 3.74 -6.20
N LYS A 24 14.04 4.38 -6.86
CA LYS A 24 12.68 3.87 -6.96
C LYS A 24 12.62 2.51 -7.66
N ASP A 25 13.38 2.31 -8.72
CA ASP A 25 13.37 1.06 -9.49
C ASP A 25 13.89 -0.11 -8.64
N LEU A 26 14.90 0.15 -7.81
CA LEU A 26 15.41 -0.81 -6.84
C LEU A 26 14.36 -1.14 -5.77
N GLY A 27 13.71 -0.12 -5.21
CA GLY A 27 12.61 -0.29 -4.26
C GLY A 27 11.44 -1.10 -4.83
N ASP A 28 11.04 -0.79 -6.07
CA ASP A 28 9.94 -1.47 -6.76
C ASP A 28 10.31 -2.93 -7.10
N TYR A 29 11.56 -3.19 -7.48
CA TYR A 29 12.07 -4.56 -7.70
C TYR A 29 11.97 -5.41 -6.42
N ILE A 30 12.48 -4.90 -5.31
CA ILE A 30 12.46 -5.60 -4.01
C ILE A 30 11.02 -5.86 -3.59
N PHE A 31 10.13 -4.86 -3.70
CA PHE A 31 8.71 -5.01 -3.38
C PHE A 31 8.03 -6.08 -4.25
N LYS A 32 8.31 -6.09 -5.56
CA LYS A 32 7.79 -7.10 -6.49
C LYS A 32 8.24 -8.50 -6.11
N LYS A 33 9.54 -8.69 -5.81
CA LYS A 33 10.08 -9.99 -5.36
C LYS A 33 9.45 -10.44 -4.04
N ALA A 34 9.24 -9.51 -3.11
CA ALA A 34 8.53 -9.77 -1.86
C ALA A 34 7.06 -10.14 -2.07
N SER A 35 6.40 -9.57 -3.08
CA SER A 35 4.99 -9.81 -3.37
C SER A 35 4.72 -11.17 -4.02
N ILE A 36 5.61 -11.61 -4.93
CA ILE A 36 5.47 -12.88 -5.66
C ILE A 36 5.57 -14.09 -4.74
N SER A 37 6.33 -14.00 -3.65
CA SER A 37 6.72 -15.13 -2.83
C SER A 37 5.63 -15.70 -1.91
N LYS A 38 4.36 -15.28 -2.08
CA LYS A 38 3.22 -15.64 -1.20
C LYS A 38 3.65 -15.63 0.26
N LEU A 39 4.12 -14.47 0.74
CA LEU A 39 4.66 -14.26 2.10
C LEU A 39 3.71 -14.81 3.17
N THR A 40 3.83 -16.10 3.48
CA THR A 40 3.16 -16.74 4.60
C THR A 40 3.62 -16.06 5.89
N ARG A 41 2.73 -16.00 6.88
CA ARG A 41 2.92 -15.24 8.13
C ARG A 41 4.26 -15.54 8.83
N LYS A 42 4.85 -16.73 8.61
CA LYS A 42 6.01 -17.26 9.34
C LYS A 42 7.38 -17.10 8.67
N LYS A 43 7.48 -16.89 7.36
CA LYS A 43 8.81 -16.80 6.70
C LYS A 43 9.45 -15.44 6.96
N LEU A 44 10.62 -15.45 7.59
CA LEU A 44 11.52 -14.31 7.70
C LEU A 44 11.99 -13.90 6.30
N LEU A 45 11.93 -12.60 6.02
CA LEU A 45 12.45 -11.99 4.81
C LEU A 45 13.86 -11.50 5.09
N LYS A 46 14.79 -11.85 4.20
CA LYS A 46 16.18 -11.42 4.24
C LYS A 46 16.52 -10.77 2.90
N ILE A 47 17.18 -9.62 2.92
CA ILE A 47 17.70 -8.96 1.72
C ILE A 47 19.22 -9.13 1.77
N ASN A 48 19.78 -9.73 0.73
CA ASN A 48 21.22 -9.89 0.57
C ASN A 48 21.66 -8.94 -0.53
N ILE A 49 22.57 -8.03 -0.22
CA ILE A 49 23.05 -7.02 -1.16
C ILE A 49 24.52 -7.28 -1.41
N LYS A 50 24.85 -7.63 -2.65
CA LYS A 50 26.20 -7.92 -3.09
C LYS A 50 26.75 -6.72 -3.85
N THR A 51 27.90 -6.22 -3.42
CA THR A 51 28.55 -5.06 -4.05
C THR A 51 29.91 -5.46 -4.63
N ASP A 52 30.24 -4.88 -5.79
CA ASP A 52 31.58 -4.98 -6.40
C ASP A 52 32.53 -3.86 -5.92
N PHE A 53 32.11 -3.09 -4.91
CA PHE A 53 32.86 -1.99 -4.33
C PHE A 53 32.86 -2.08 -2.80
N GLU A 54 33.91 -1.53 -2.20
CA GLU A 54 34.03 -1.41 -0.75
C GLU A 54 33.09 -0.32 -0.22
N MET A 55 32.55 -0.60 0.96
CA MET A 55 31.73 0.33 1.75
C MET A 55 32.17 0.25 3.20
N ASP A 56 32.28 1.41 3.84
CA ASP A 56 32.46 1.47 5.28
C ASP A 56 31.16 1.11 6.03
N GLU A 57 31.25 0.94 7.35
CA GLU A 57 30.09 0.62 8.19
C GLU A 57 29.04 1.75 8.20
N PHE A 58 29.45 3.00 8.01
CA PHE A 58 28.52 4.12 7.95
C PHE A 58 27.67 4.06 6.67
N GLU A 59 28.29 3.80 5.53
CA GLU A 59 27.63 3.63 4.24
C GLU A 59 26.68 2.44 4.25
N LYS A 60 27.09 1.31 4.83
CA LYS A 60 26.23 0.14 5.02
C LYS A 60 24.99 0.46 5.84
N ASN A 61 25.16 1.13 6.99
CA ASN A 61 24.05 1.52 7.85
C ASN A 61 23.13 2.53 7.17
N ASN A 62 23.69 3.53 6.47
CA ASN A 62 22.91 4.49 5.71
C ASN A 62 22.07 3.80 4.61
N MET A 63 22.63 2.79 3.95
CA MET A 63 21.93 1.99 2.95
C MET A 63 20.73 1.24 3.55
N ILE A 64 20.92 0.62 4.72
CA ILE A 64 19.86 -0.05 5.47
C ILE A 64 18.76 0.94 5.86
N ASP A 65 19.14 2.12 6.36
CA ASP A 65 18.19 3.14 6.78
C ASP A 65 17.41 3.72 5.60
N MET A 66 18.05 3.93 4.44
CA MET A 66 17.37 4.35 3.21
C MET A 66 16.32 3.32 2.75
N ILE A 67 16.64 2.01 2.81
CA ILE A 67 15.66 0.94 2.50
C ILE A 67 14.48 1.00 3.48
N ARG A 68 14.77 1.10 4.79
CA ARG A 68 13.74 1.15 5.84
C ARG A 68 12.85 2.38 5.70
N ALA A 69 13.45 3.54 5.43
CA ALA A 69 12.77 4.81 5.23
C ALA A 69 11.88 4.78 3.99
N TYR A 70 12.36 4.24 2.87
CA TYR A 70 11.58 4.09 1.64
C TYR A 70 10.27 3.32 1.88
N TYR A 71 10.36 2.16 2.53
CA TYR A 71 9.16 1.36 2.83
C TYR A 71 8.33 1.96 3.96
N GLY A 72 8.96 2.58 4.96
CA GLY A 72 8.27 3.30 6.02
C GLY A 72 7.38 4.43 5.48
N ASN A 73 7.90 5.21 4.53
CA ASN A 73 7.15 6.25 3.84
C ASN A 73 6.03 5.65 2.98
N SER A 74 6.30 4.55 2.28
CA SER A 74 5.28 3.83 1.50
C SER A 74 4.11 3.33 2.39
N ILE A 75 4.38 2.90 3.62
CA ILE A 75 3.33 2.51 4.59
C ILE A 75 2.46 3.72 4.94
N LYS A 76 3.07 4.88 5.21
CA LYS A 76 2.34 6.11 5.54
C LYS A 76 1.39 6.51 4.41
N VAL A 77 1.86 6.46 3.16
CA VAL A 77 1.03 6.76 1.98
C VAL A 77 -0.16 5.80 1.89
N GLU A 78 0.06 4.50 2.05
CA GLU A 78 -1.02 3.50 2.03
C GLU A 78 -2.04 3.68 3.17
N LEU A 79 -1.59 4.06 4.36
CA LEU A 79 -2.48 4.35 5.50
C LEU A 79 -3.34 5.61 5.25
N ILE A 80 -2.76 6.65 4.65
CA ILE A 80 -3.51 7.86 4.25
C ILE A 80 -4.56 7.50 3.20
N TYR A 81 -4.19 6.71 2.19
CA TYR A 81 -5.11 6.23 1.18
C TYR A 81 -6.28 5.45 1.79
N LEU A 82 -5.99 4.49 2.67
CA LEU A 82 -7.03 3.73 3.39
C LEU A 82 -7.95 4.64 4.19
N LYS A 83 -7.40 5.62 4.92
CA LYS A 83 -8.20 6.58 5.69
C LYS A 83 -9.16 7.36 4.79
N ASN A 84 -8.69 7.86 3.66
CA ASN A 84 -9.52 8.59 2.70
C ASN A 84 -10.60 7.68 2.08
N MET A 85 -10.25 6.43 1.79
CA MET A 85 -11.21 5.44 1.28
C MET A 85 -12.30 5.12 2.30
N TYR A 86 -11.94 4.94 3.58
CA TYR A 86 -12.91 4.76 4.66
C TYR A 86 -13.86 5.94 4.79
N PHE A 87 -13.32 7.16 4.73
CA PHE A 87 -14.14 8.38 4.79
C PHE A 87 -15.13 8.46 3.62
N LYS A 88 -14.67 8.18 2.39
CA LYS A 88 -15.55 8.12 1.21
C LYS A 88 -16.65 7.07 1.35
N ASN A 89 -16.32 5.88 1.87
CA ASN A 89 -17.29 4.80 2.08
C ASN A 89 -18.36 5.21 3.12
N ILE A 90 -17.96 5.89 4.20
CA ILE A 90 -18.90 6.40 5.20
C ILE A 90 -19.85 7.43 4.57
N ILE A 91 -19.33 8.37 3.76
CA ILE A 91 -20.16 9.35 3.07
C ILE A 91 -21.16 8.66 2.13
N LEU A 92 -20.71 7.69 1.33
CA LEU A 92 -21.58 6.93 0.43
C LEU A 92 -22.71 6.21 1.19
N PHE A 93 -22.38 5.61 2.34
CA PHE A 93 -23.38 4.98 3.18
C PHE A 93 -24.40 5.98 3.72
N ILE A 94 -23.95 7.12 4.25
CA ILE A 94 -24.82 8.17 4.77
C ILE A 94 -25.74 8.69 3.66
N ILE A 95 -25.22 8.98 2.46
CA ILE A 95 -26.01 9.41 1.32
C ILE A 95 -27.05 8.34 0.95
N GLY A 96 -26.64 7.07 0.90
CA GLY A 96 -27.55 5.97 0.60
C GLY A 96 -28.71 5.86 1.60
N VAL A 97 -28.40 5.95 2.90
CA VAL A 97 -29.42 5.93 3.96
C VAL A 97 -30.34 7.14 3.88
N ILE A 98 -29.82 8.34 3.65
CA ILE A 98 -30.62 9.57 3.50
C ILE A 98 -31.57 9.44 2.30
N LEU A 99 -31.10 8.94 1.16
CA LEU A 99 -31.95 8.75 -0.03
C LEU A 99 -33.07 7.74 0.22
N LEU A 100 -32.79 6.64 0.91
CA LEU A 100 -33.82 5.66 1.30
C LEU A 100 -34.83 6.26 2.28
N MET A 101 -34.37 7.07 3.24
CA MET A 101 -35.28 7.80 4.14
C MET A 101 -36.18 8.76 3.38
N ILE A 102 -35.63 9.55 2.46
CA ILE A 102 -36.41 10.47 1.61
C ILE A 102 -37.44 9.67 0.81
N ALA A 103 -37.03 8.58 0.16
CA ALA A 103 -37.96 7.75 -0.61
C ALA A 103 -39.16 7.28 0.23
N TYR A 104 -38.90 6.81 1.45
CA TYR A 104 -39.95 6.37 2.38
C TYR A 104 -40.93 7.50 2.76
N PHE A 105 -40.45 8.72 3.02
CA PHE A 105 -41.35 9.84 3.34
C PHE A 105 -42.18 10.31 2.14
N PHE A 106 -41.64 10.18 0.92
CA PHE A 106 -42.30 10.59 -0.31
C PHE A 106 -43.17 9.48 -0.94
N GLU A 107 -43.14 8.26 -0.40
CA GLU A 107 -43.94 7.12 -0.87
C GLU A 107 -45.46 7.42 -0.84
N ASN A 108 -45.89 8.27 0.11
CA ASN A 108 -47.30 8.68 0.27
C ASN A 108 -47.69 9.92 -0.55
N ILE A 109 -46.75 10.52 -1.30
CA ILE A 109 -46.99 11.69 -2.14
C ILE A 109 -47.20 11.20 -3.58
N THR A 110 -48.15 11.77 -4.31
CA THR A 110 -48.66 11.33 -5.63
C THR A 110 -47.64 11.24 -6.78
N VAL A 111 -46.36 11.53 -6.54
CA VAL A 111 -45.29 11.45 -7.54
C VAL A 111 -44.67 10.05 -7.50
N PHE A 112 -45.36 9.09 -8.13
CA PHE A 112 -45.00 7.66 -8.13
C PHE A 112 -43.53 7.36 -8.52
N LEU A 113 -42.95 8.11 -9.46
CA LEU A 113 -41.61 7.82 -10.02
C LEU A 113 -40.43 8.33 -9.18
N LEU A 114 -40.62 9.37 -8.34
CA LEU A 114 -39.51 9.99 -7.61
C LEU A 114 -38.94 9.09 -6.49
N PRO A 115 -39.79 8.46 -5.65
CA PRO A 115 -39.35 7.52 -4.63
C PRO A 115 -38.56 6.35 -5.22
N GLU A 116 -38.99 5.81 -6.37
CA GLU A 116 -38.31 4.70 -7.04
C GLU A 116 -36.88 5.07 -7.46
N ILE A 117 -36.68 6.27 -8.01
CA ILE A 117 -35.35 6.76 -8.39
C ILE A 117 -34.45 6.88 -7.16
N PHE A 118 -34.96 7.43 -6.04
CA PHE A 118 -34.18 7.54 -4.80
C PHE A 118 -33.84 6.18 -4.19
N ILE A 119 -34.75 5.19 -4.28
CA ILE A 119 -34.47 3.82 -3.86
C ILE A 119 -33.33 3.22 -4.67
N ILE A 120 -33.38 3.33 -6.00
CA ILE A 120 -32.35 2.79 -6.89
C ILE A 120 -31.00 3.43 -6.58
N ILE A 121 -30.92 4.76 -6.51
CA ILE A 121 -29.65 5.46 -6.26
C ILE A 121 -29.14 5.17 -4.84
N GLY A 122 -30.03 5.18 -3.84
CA GLY A 122 -29.67 4.89 -2.46
C GLY A 122 -29.13 3.47 -2.28
N TRP A 123 -29.76 2.50 -2.93
CA TRP A 123 -29.31 1.11 -2.93
C TRP A 123 -27.97 0.94 -3.64
N LEU A 124 -27.78 1.58 -4.81
CA LEU A 124 -26.50 1.56 -5.53
C LEU A 124 -25.36 2.14 -4.67
N ALA A 125 -25.60 3.24 -3.96
CA ALA A 125 -24.61 3.85 -3.08
C ALA A 125 -24.20 2.91 -1.92
N ILE A 126 -25.18 2.21 -1.32
CA ILE A 126 -24.92 1.22 -0.27
C ILE A 126 -24.17 0.01 -0.84
N TRP A 127 -24.53 -0.45 -2.04
CA TRP A 127 -23.87 -1.57 -2.71
C TRP A 127 -22.40 -1.25 -3.03
N GLU A 128 -22.12 -0.08 -3.58
CA GLU A 128 -20.77 0.42 -3.83
C GLU A 128 -19.94 0.48 -2.54
N MET A 129 -20.53 0.97 -1.45
CA MET A 129 -19.88 0.97 -0.14
C MET A 129 -19.55 -0.45 0.32
N ALA A 130 -20.52 -1.37 0.28
CA ALA A 130 -20.36 -2.75 0.72
C ALA A 130 -19.28 -3.48 -0.10
N TYR A 131 -19.27 -3.29 -1.42
CA TYR A 131 -18.25 -3.84 -2.30
C TYR A 131 -16.86 -3.32 -1.94
N ASN A 132 -16.72 -2.00 -1.77
CA ASN A 132 -15.45 -1.38 -1.39
C ASN A 132 -14.96 -1.87 -0.02
N PHE A 133 -15.88 -2.03 0.93
CA PHE A 133 -15.58 -2.51 2.27
C PHE A 133 -15.06 -3.95 2.26
N LEU A 134 -15.74 -4.85 1.53
CA LEU A 134 -15.44 -6.28 1.50
C LEU A 134 -14.21 -6.61 0.64
N PHE A 135 -14.10 -6.02 -0.55
CA PHE A 135 -13.14 -6.48 -1.55
C PHE A 135 -11.95 -5.54 -1.75
N SER A 136 -12.17 -4.22 -1.81
CA SER A 136 -11.10 -3.28 -2.15
C SER A 136 -10.06 -3.13 -1.03
N ASN A 137 -10.51 -3.09 0.23
CA ASN A 137 -9.62 -2.92 1.38
C ASN A 137 -8.56 -4.03 1.51
N SER A 138 -8.90 -5.25 1.10
CA SER A 138 -8.03 -6.43 1.26
C SER A 138 -6.66 -6.28 0.59
N LYS A 139 -6.61 -5.66 -0.60
CA LYS A 139 -5.39 -5.44 -1.38
C LYS A 139 -4.41 -4.52 -0.65
N HIS A 140 -4.92 -3.42 -0.10
CA HIS A 140 -4.13 -2.43 0.64
C HIS A 140 -3.59 -3.02 1.96
N TYR A 141 -4.41 -3.82 2.66
CA TYR A 141 -3.95 -4.53 3.86
C TYR A 141 -2.82 -5.53 3.58
N ILE A 142 -2.90 -6.26 2.48
CA ILE A 142 -1.83 -7.16 2.05
C ILE A 142 -0.57 -6.36 1.73
N ARG A 143 -0.69 -5.27 0.99
CA ARG A 143 0.43 -4.38 0.65
C ARG A 143 1.11 -3.81 1.90
N ILE A 144 0.36 -3.26 2.84
CA ILE A 144 0.90 -2.74 4.12
C ILE A 144 1.64 -3.83 4.88
N LYS A 145 1.10 -5.05 4.90
CA LYS A 145 1.75 -6.18 5.57
C LYS A 145 3.10 -6.55 4.93
N ILE A 146 3.19 -6.50 3.61
CA ILE A 146 4.45 -6.72 2.88
C ILE A 146 5.44 -5.59 3.19
N LEU A 147 5.00 -4.33 3.10
CA LEU A 147 5.84 -3.17 3.39
C LEU A 147 6.38 -3.21 4.83
N LYS A 148 5.54 -3.54 5.83
CA LYS A 148 5.97 -3.71 7.23
C LYS A 148 7.04 -4.80 7.38
N LYS A 149 6.94 -5.89 6.62
CA LYS A 149 7.97 -6.93 6.60
C LYS A 149 9.27 -6.43 5.99
N LEU A 150 9.20 -5.62 4.94
CA LEU A 150 10.38 -5.03 4.30
C LEU A 150 11.07 -3.99 5.19
N THR A 151 10.31 -3.19 5.95
CA THR A 151 10.90 -2.26 6.94
C THR A 151 11.62 -3.01 8.07
N ASN A 152 11.13 -4.18 8.47
CA ASN A 152 11.67 -4.94 9.61
C ASN A 152 12.53 -6.14 9.19
N CYS A 153 12.88 -6.26 7.91
CA CYS A 153 13.66 -7.40 7.44
C CYS A 153 15.13 -7.30 7.85
N TYR A 154 15.78 -8.46 7.88
CA TYR A 154 17.23 -8.52 8.04
C TYR A 154 17.89 -8.19 6.70
N ILE A 155 18.84 -7.28 6.69
CA ILE A 155 19.57 -6.85 5.50
C ILE A 155 21.04 -7.16 5.74
N GLU A 156 21.62 -7.94 4.85
CA GLU A 156 23.04 -8.30 4.87
C GLU A 156 23.71 -7.73 3.63
N ILE A 157 24.87 -7.12 3.80
CA ILE A 157 25.66 -6.52 2.73
C ILE A 157 26.97 -7.30 2.62
N GLU A 158 27.14 -8.02 1.52
CA GLU A 158 28.33 -8.80 1.20
C GLU A 158 29.16 -8.04 0.16
N GLN A 159 30.44 -7.83 0.44
CA GLN A 159 31.37 -7.17 -0.47
C GLN A 159 32.21 -8.23 -1.17
N LYS A 160 32.39 -8.11 -2.48
CA LYS A 160 33.41 -8.88 -3.18
C LYS A 160 34.76 -8.26 -2.88
N ILE A 161 35.57 -8.97 -2.10
CA ILE A 161 37.00 -8.71 -1.89
C ILE A 161 37.76 -9.20 -3.13
#